data_AF-A0A169X0K8-F1
#
_entry.id   AF-A0A169X0K8-F1
#
_cell.length_a   1.000
_cell.length_b   1.000
_cell.length_c   1.000
_cell.angle_alpha   90.00
_cell.angle_beta   90.00
_cell.angle_gamma   90.00
#
_symmetry.space_group_name_H-M   'P 1'
#
loop_
_entity.id
_entity.type
_entity.pdbx_description
1 polymer ?
#
loop_
_entity_poly.entity_id
_entity_poly.type
_entity_poly.pdbx_seq_one_letter_code
_entity_poly.pdbx_strand_id
1 'polypeptide(L)'
;MTDNHRYNTPEPGITDWHVPLNQNFERLDSDVEIRDNEEMRGSYAPKLGAKFLATDTENEFVGDGEKWRPLQSSGRSPTFESLSVGTIQSTSLGGTRTVSTESELQDAVHSGGTVIVTDDITLTSAISARIESKLEISIEGHTLKRAPRTNDHMLDFELSDSASLTLSGGFINGNRPEQDFPSMKQDEVRVTGGSSFRANSVTGLYNTNFMFRITDVDSVQFLQPTILTYTNRIANPSDAGGLDGIHTYDCSRVSITGPIIVSGDDSIAVGAINRSVGRVSVTGGVLSSPIHANGLKLHIEEEADSTISIDDILITAAIIACKGHGIQLVNNSPRAKGRGRSLSINSIIDDVVEDGINSIIPMEATIINTEITNVGNHGINLTAGGNDLKIVSLTRNFRESGVRLQGFSNAFIRSTIDAEGGQYGITLDSVTNAQISAIIDGPTQAGVYGLNSSHVSVTSSIIHGCNGPPILSIRDSNHWTIVGCDVYGNTTNSFKLTGSNNFTQANNIEGGGFHFDRAEHQTSSYADIKPPIPRFFENDE
;
A
#
# COMPACT_ATOMS: atom_id res chain seq x y z
N MET A 1 50.89 38.45 -12.87
CA MET A 1 49.83 39.47 -13.05
C MET A 1 48.51 38.77 -12.74
N THR A 2 47.59 39.36 -12.00
CA THR A 2 46.34 38.68 -11.65
C THR A 2 45.46 38.57 -12.90
N ASP A 3 44.91 37.39 -13.16
CA ASP A 3 44.14 37.09 -14.39
C ASP A 3 42.88 37.98 -14.54
N ASN A 4 42.40 38.54 -13.44
CA ASN A 4 41.08 39.15 -13.39
C ASN A 4 41.01 40.56 -14.02
N HIS A 5 42.05 41.39 -13.94
CA HIS A 5 41.93 42.83 -14.29
C HIS A 5 42.94 43.36 -15.32
N ARG A 6 43.87 42.53 -15.84
CA ARG A 6 44.80 42.88 -16.94
C ARG A 6 45.41 44.29 -16.83
N TYR A 7 45.94 44.64 -15.65
CA TYR A 7 46.61 45.93 -15.45
C TYR A 7 47.96 45.96 -16.18
N ASN A 8 48.34 47.13 -16.69
CA ASN A 8 49.61 47.30 -17.38
C ASN A 8 50.77 47.13 -16.39
N THR A 9 51.84 46.44 -16.78
CA THR A 9 53.09 46.40 -16.02
C THR A 9 54.18 47.00 -16.91
N PRO A 10 54.77 48.16 -16.56
CA PRO A 10 55.83 48.76 -17.37
C PRO A 10 57.03 47.82 -17.49
N GLU A 11 57.66 47.76 -18.67
CA GLU A 11 58.91 47.02 -18.84
C GLU A 11 60.07 47.74 -18.12
N PRO A 12 61.03 46.99 -17.54
CA PRO A 12 62.21 47.58 -16.92
C PRO A 12 62.96 48.52 -17.89
N GLY A 13 63.21 49.76 -17.47
CA GLY A 13 64.00 50.74 -18.23
C GLY A 13 63.19 51.78 -19.01
N ILE A 14 61.86 51.70 -19.03
CA ILE A 14 61.00 52.75 -19.62
C ILE A 14 61.02 54.01 -18.73
N THR A 15 61.30 55.18 -19.33
CA THR A 15 61.34 56.48 -18.61
C THR A 15 59.94 57.02 -18.30
N ASP A 16 58.95 56.69 -19.12
CA ASP A 16 57.55 57.12 -18.98
C ASP A 16 56.68 56.08 -18.26
N TRP A 17 57.28 55.34 -17.32
CA TRP A 17 56.62 54.29 -16.54
C TRP A 17 55.35 54.76 -15.81
N HIS A 18 55.25 56.07 -15.54
CA HIS A 18 54.12 56.69 -14.85
C HIS A 18 52.84 56.72 -15.71
N VAL A 19 52.93 56.72 -17.05
CA VAL A 19 51.75 56.75 -17.94
C VAL A 19 50.90 55.47 -17.82
N PRO A 20 51.44 54.25 -18.04
CA PRO A 20 50.66 53.01 -17.86
C PRO A 20 50.23 52.78 -16.42
N LEU A 21 50.96 53.32 -15.44
CA LEU A 21 50.59 53.22 -14.03
C LEU A 21 49.41 54.13 -13.69
N ASN A 22 49.39 55.36 -14.20
CA ASN A 22 48.26 56.28 -14.04
C ASN A 22 46.99 55.71 -14.68
N GLN A 23 47.11 55.06 -15.85
CA GLN A 23 46.00 54.34 -16.48
C GLN A 23 45.48 53.18 -15.62
N ASN A 24 46.35 52.48 -14.89
CA ASN A 24 45.90 51.46 -13.95
C ASN A 24 45.14 52.07 -12.77
N PHE A 25 45.59 53.21 -12.23
CA PHE A 25 44.89 53.90 -11.14
C PHE A 25 43.50 54.38 -11.59
N GLU A 26 43.38 54.94 -12.78
CA GLU A 26 42.07 55.32 -13.35
C GLU A 26 41.12 54.12 -13.51
N ARG A 27 41.66 52.94 -13.86
CA ARG A 27 40.88 51.71 -13.98
C ARG A 27 40.53 51.10 -12.61
N LEU A 28 41.42 51.20 -11.63
CA LEU A 28 41.16 50.73 -10.26
C LEU A 28 39.97 51.46 -9.64
N ASP A 29 39.84 52.76 -9.90
CA ASP A 29 38.70 53.58 -9.45
C ASP A 29 37.33 53.06 -9.97
N SER A 30 37.29 52.35 -11.10
CA SER A 30 36.06 51.73 -11.62
C SER A 30 35.94 50.23 -11.33
N ASP A 31 37.06 49.52 -11.31
CA ASP A 31 37.11 48.06 -11.19
C ASP A 31 36.92 47.58 -9.74
N VAL A 32 37.31 48.41 -8.76
CA VAL A 32 37.19 48.09 -7.34
C VAL A 32 35.89 48.68 -6.78
N GLU A 33 35.00 47.80 -6.33
CA GLU A 33 33.77 48.21 -5.66
C GLU A 33 34.06 48.88 -4.32
N ILE A 34 33.44 50.04 -4.09
CA ILE A 34 33.46 50.76 -2.83
C ILE A 34 32.38 50.15 -1.92
N ARG A 35 32.72 49.85 -0.67
CA ARG A 35 31.80 49.31 0.33
C ARG A 35 31.83 50.16 1.58
N ASP A 36 30.72 50.81 1.90
CA ASP A 36 30.59 51.72 3.05
C ASP A 36 29.10 51.91 3.41
N ASN A 37 28.78 52.71 4.43
CA ASN A 37 27.40 53.09 4.73
C ASN A 37 26.82 54.01 3.64
N GLU A 38 25.52 53.91 3.34
CA GLU A 38 24.89 54.68 2.26
C GLU A 38 25.10 56.20 2.38
N GLU A 39 25.08 56.74 3.60
CA GLU A 39 25.30 58.17 3.87
C GLU A 39 26.70 58.65 3.46
N MET A 40 27.69 57.76 3.46
CA MET A 40 29.08 58.06 3.09
C MET A 40 29.30 58.12 1.59
N ARG A 41 28.30 57.76 0.77
CA ARG A 41 28.36 57.80 -0.70
C ARG A 41 28.81 59.15 -1.26
N GLY A 42 28.46 60.26 -0.59
CA GLY A 42 28.89 61.62 -0.97
C GLY A 42 30.38 61.89 -0.81
N SER A 43 31.10 61.04 -0.06
CA SER A 43 32.55 61.15 0.16
C SER A 43 33.38 60.55 -0.99
N TYR A 44 32.73 59.85 -1.94
CA TYR A 44 33.38 59.18 -3.06
C TYR A 44 32.94 59.80 -4.38
N ALA A 45 33.90 60.09 -5.27
CA ALA A 45 33.62 60.62 -6.59
C ALA A 45 32.99 59.53 -7.49
N PRO A 46 31.82 59.78 -8.11
CA PRO A 46 31.11 58.79 -8.94
C PRO A 46 31.75 58.66 -10.32
N LYS A 47 32.93 58.02 -10.40
CA LYS A 47 33.60 57.74 -11.68
C LYS A 47 32.69 56.88 -12.57
N LEU A 48 32.76 57.09 -13.88
CA LEU A 48 31.96 56.35 -14.85
C LEU A 48 32.22 54.84 -14.69
N GLY A 49 31.18 54.07 -14.36
CA GLY A 49 31.24 52.62 -14.18
C GLY A 49 31.68 52.15 -12.79
N ALA A 50 32.08 53.06 -11.89
CA ALA A 50 32.40 52.69 -10.51
C ALA A 50 31.16 52.15 -9.79
N LYS A 51 31.38 51.22 -8.85
CA LYS A 51 30.32 50.60 -8.04
C LYS A 51 30.45 50.99 -6.58
N PHE A 52 29.32 51.27 -5.96
CA PHE A 52 29.20 51.50 -4.51
C PHE A 52 28.13 50.59 -3.95
N LEU A 53 28.49 49.75 -2.98
CA LEU A 53 27.57 48.92 -2.21
C LEU A 53 27.41 49.52 -0.82
N ALA A 54 26.21 49.98 -0.51
CA ALA A 54 25.82 50.42 0.82
C ALA A 54 25.71 49.20 1.74
N THR A 55 26.64 49.01 2.67
CA THR A 55 26.68 47.79 3.50
C THR A 55 25.59 47.71 4.57
N ASP A 56 24.95 48.83 4.88
CA ASP A 56 23.88 48.97 5.86
C ASP A 56 22.48 48.76 5.26
N THR A 57 22.25 49.24 4.04
CA THR A 57 20.95 49.12 3.33
C THR A 57 20.94 48.03 2.25
N GLU A 58 22.12 47.54 1.86
CA GLU A 58 22.37 46.63 0.73
C GLU A 58 22.02 47.24 -0.63
N ASN A 59 21.84 48.56 -0.70
CA ASN A 59 21.62 49.29 -1.95
C ASN A 59 22.92 49.35 -2.76
N GLU A 60 22.84 49.06 -4.05
CA GLU A 60 23.92 49.19 -5.01
C GLU A 60 23.74 50.44 -5.87
N PHE A 61 24.84 51.12 -6.16
CA PHE A 61 24.88 52.32 -7.00
C PHE A 61 25.97 52.20 -8.05
N VAL A 62 25.72 52.79 -9.23
CA VAL A 62 26.70 52.89 -10.31
C VAL A 62 26.98 54.36 -10.61
N GLY A 63 28.25 54.74 -10.67
CA GLY A 63 28.68 56.08 -11.05
C GLY A 63 28.53 56.31 -12.55
N ASP A 64 27.94 57.44 -12.95
CA ASP A 64 27.80 57.82 -14.37
C ASP A 64 28.86 58.85 -14.82
N GLY A 65 29.83 59.17 -13.97
CA GLY A 65 30.82 60.23 -14.16
C GLY A 65 30.50 61.52 -13.40
N GLU A 66 29.23 61.77 -13.04
CA GLU A 66 28.78 62.98 -12.33
C GLU A 66 28.01 62.66 -11.04
N LYS A 67 27.24 61.57 -11.03
CA LYS A 67 26.36 61.16 -9.92
C LYS A 67 26.37 59.66 -9.74
N TRP A 68 26.11 59.24 -8.51
CA TRP A 68 25.75 57.85 -8.19
C TRP A 68 24.28 57.61 -8.53
N ARG A 69 24.00 56.63 -9.38
CA ARG A 69 22.62 56.21 -9.71
C ARG A 69 22.29 54.90 -8.99
N PRO A 70 21.17 54.82 -8.24
CA PRO A 70 20.77 53.59 -7.58
C PRO A 70 20.39 52.52 -8.61
N LEU A 71 20.77 51.27 -8.33
CA LEU A 71 20.23 50.11 -9.01
C LEU A 71 18.90 49.74 -8.35
N GLN A 72 17.78 49.98 -9.04
CA GLN A 72 16.43 49.80 -8.52
C GLN A 72 16.12 48.37 -8.02
N SER A 73 16.92 47.38 -8.41
CA SER A 73 16.79 45.97 -8.02
C SER A 73 17.65 45.54 -6.83
N SER A 74 18.22 46.48 -6.07
CA SER A 74 19.12 46.20 -4.94
C SER A 74 18.52 46.70 -3.61
N GLY A 75 19.15 46.33 -2.48
CA GLY A 75 18.67 46.66 -1.13
C GLY A 75 17.93 45.52 -0.42
N ARG A 76 17.76 45.64 0.91
CA ARG A 76 16.99 44.68 1.73
C ARG A 76 15.49 44.63 1.41
N SER A 77 14.99 45.63 0.70
CA SER A 77 13.57 45.75 0.33
C SER A 77 13.47 46.47 -1.00
N PRO A 78 13.90 45.83 -2.10
CA PRO A 78 13.87 46.47 -3.42
C PRO A 78 12.42 46.76 -3.80
N THR A 79 12.15 47.99 -4.21
CA THR A 79 10.84 48.38 -4.73
C THR A 79 10.85 48.29 -6.23
N PHE A 80 10.06 47.37 -6.79
CA PHE A 80 9.86 47.28 -8.22
C PHE A 80 8.63 48.12 -8.59
N GLU A 81 8.83 49.31 -9.17
CA GLU A 81 7.73 50.22 -9.58
C GLU A 81 6.81 49.60 -10.65
N SER A 82 7.27 48.57 -11.36
CA SER A 82 6.47 47.79 -12.30
C SER A 82 7.05 46.40 -12.53
N LEU A 83 6.98 45.53 -11.52
CA LEU A 83 6.87 44.10 -11.79
C LEU A 83 5.46 43.84 -12.32
N SER A 84 5.23 44.13 -13.61
CA SER A 84 4.18 43.41 -14.31
C SER A 84 4.72 42.01 -14.52
N VAL A 85 4.49 41.12 -13.55
CA VAL A 85 4.21 39.74 -13.93
C VAL A 85 2.93 39.89 -14.72
N GLY A 86 3.04 40.12 -16.03
CA GLY A 86 1.90 39.95 -16.92
C GLY A 86 1.38 38.59 -16.54
N THR A 87 0.13 38.52 -16.08
CA THR A 87 -0.59 37.27 -15.85
C THR A 87 -0.11 36.36 -16.95
N ILE A 88 0.61 35.27 -16.60
CA ILE A 88 1.05 34.32 -17.61
C ILE A 88 -0.27 33.79 -18.15
N GLN A 89 -0.78 34.42 -19.20
CA GLN A 89 -1.88 33.90 -19.96
C GLN A 89 -1.39 32.53 -20.36
N SER A 90 -2.08 31.51 -19.85
CA SER A 90 -1.96 30.10 -20.17
C SER A 90 -1.38 29.93 -21.58
N THR A 91 -0.06 29.92 -21.66
CA THR A 91 0.65 29.81 -22.92
C THR A 91 0.93 28.34 -23.01
N SER A 92 0.07 27.66 -23.78
CA SER A 92 0.26 26.29 -24.21
C SER A 92 1.62 26.18 -24.92
N LEU A 93 2.67 25.97 -24.14
CA LEU A 93 4.00 25.64 -24.63
C LEU A 93 4.03 24.11 -24.74
N GLY A 94 3.89 23.61 -25.97
CA GLY A 94 4.03 22.18 -26.26
C GLY A 94 2.97 21.27 -25.64
N GLY A 95 1.73 21.76 -25.44
CA GLY A 95 0.65 20.95 -24.83
C GLY A 95 0.69 20.88 -23.31
N THR A 96 1.58 21.65 -22.66
CA THR A 96 1.58 21.84 -21.20
C THR A 96 0.80 23.10 -20.84
N ARG A 97 -0.01 23.04 -19.77
CA ARG A 97 -0.78 24.16 -19.22
C ARG A 97 -0.57 24.24 -17.72
N THR A 98 -0.31 25.45 -17.23
CA THR A 98 -0.26 25.73 -15.79
C THR A 98 -1.60 26.30 -15.34
N VAL A 99 -2.12 25.84 -14.20
CA VAL A 99 -3.44 26.24 -13.68
C VAL A 99 -3.34 26.58 -12.19
N SER A 100 -4.08 27.60 -11.77
CA SER A 100 -4.12 28.10 -10.40
C SER A 100 -5.55 28.27 -9.86
N THR A 101 -6.56 28.03 -10.71
CA THR A 101 -7.98 28.18 -10.36
C THR A 101 -8.82 27.00 -10.87
N GLU A 102 -10.00 26.81 -10.30
CA GLU A 102 -10.96 25.76 -10.71
C GLU A 102 -11.32 25.88 -12.20
N SER A 103 -11.62 27.09 -12.68
CA SER A 103 -11.98 27.33 -14.10
C SER A 103 -10.82 26.99 -15.04
N GLU A 104 -9.59 27.38 -14.70
CA GLU A 104 -8.41 27.06 -15.51
C GLU A 104 -8.16 25.56 -15.56
N LEU A 105 -8.32 24.86 -14.42
CA LEU A 105 -8.20 23.41 -14.35
C LEU A 105 -9.27 22.74 -15.24
N GLN A 106 -10.53 23.17 -15.14
CA GLN A 106 -11.63 22.65 -15.94
C GLN A 106 -11.38 22.81 -17.46
N ASP A 107 -10.90 23.97 -17.88
CA ASP A 107 -10.58 24.23 -19.29
C ASP A 107 -9.36 23.44 -19.76
N ALA A 108 -8.37 23.25 -18.89
CA ALA A 108 -7.16 22.49 -19.18
C ALA A 108 -7.46 21.00 -19.39
N VAL A 109 -8.24 20.36 -18.51
CA VAL A 109 -8.55 18.93 -18.64
C VAL A 109 -9.35 18.61 -19.90
N HIS A 110 -10.27 19.49 -20.32
CA HIS A 110 -11.05 19.31 -21.56
C HIS A 110 -10.20 19.31 -22.82
N SER A 111 -9.03 19.95 -22.78
CA SER A 111 -8.16 20.02 -23.94
C SER A 111 -7.13 18.89 -24.02
N GLY A 112 -7.01 18.07 -22.96
CA GLY A 112 -5.99 17.04 -22.84
C GLY A 112 -4.56 17.60 -22.67
N GLY A 113 -3.57 16.73 -22.79
CA GLY A 113 -2.15 17.09 -22.66
C GLY A 113 -1.64 17.04 -21.21
N THR A 114 -0.74 17.94 -20.86
CA THR A 114 -0.13 18.00 -19.53
C THR A 114 -0.65 19.23 -18.78
N VAL A 115 -1.14 19.03 -17.56
CA VAL A 115 -1.66 20.06 -16.67
C VAL A 115 -0.80 20.11 -15.41
N ILE A 116 -0.32 21.30 -15.06
CA ILE A 116 0.49 21.55 -13.87
C ILE A 116 -0.29 22.48 -12.97
N VAL A 117 -0.66 22.01 -11.79
CA VAL A 117 -1.29 22.85 -10.76
C VAL A 117 -0.19 23.65 -10.05
N THR A 118 -0.38 24.96 -9.93
CA THR A 118 0.62 25.88 -9.35
C THR A 118 0.12 26.61 -8.09
N ASP A 119 -1.10 26.33 -7.64
CA ASP A 119 -1.67 26.85 -6.40
C ASP A 119 -2.70 25.85 -5.82
N ASP A 120 -3.08 26.02 -4.56
CA ASP A 120 -4.17 25.26 -3.97
C ASP A 120 -5.51 25.65 -4.60
N ILE A 121 -6.27 24.66 -5.09
CA ILE A 121 -7.55 24.88 -5.77
C ILE A 121 -8.68 24.28 -4.93
N THR A 122 -9.64 25.12 -4.56
CA THR A 122 -10.91 24.65 -3.97
C THR A 122 -11.93 24.43 -5.07
N LEU A 123 -12.43 23.20 -5.20
CA LEU A 123 -13.41 22.78 -6.19
C LEU A 123 -14.82 22.96 -5.64
N THR A 124 -15.57 23.85 -6.27
CA THR A 124 -16.99 24.11 -5.95
C THR A 124 -17.94 23.18 -6.70
N SER A 125 -17.45 22.56 -7.78
CA SER A 125 -18.16 21.60 -8.64
C SER A 125 -17.21 20.46 -9.07
N ALA A 126 -17.76 19.44 -9.73
CA ALA A 126 -16.95 18.40 -10.33
C ALA A 126 -16.10 18.93 -11.49
N ILE A 127 -14.82 18.57 -11.50
CA ILE A 127 -13.99 18.67 -12.70
C ILE A 127 -14.23 17.41 -13.54
N SER A 128 -15.04 17.56 -14.57
CA SER A 128 -15.42 16.44 -15.45
C SER A 128 -14.90 16.61 -16.87
N ALA A 129 -14.44 15.52 -17.49
CA ALA A 129 -14.05 15.53 -18.91
C ALA A 129 -14.05 14.12 -19.52
N ARG A 130 -14.35 14.04 -20.82
CA ARG A 130 -14.05 12.88 -21.66
C ARG A 130 -12.65 13.01 -22.25
N ILE A 131 -11.79 12.02 -22.02
CA ILE A 131 -10.40 12.03 -22.46
C ILE A 131 -10.26 11.14 -23.69
N GLU A 132 -9.93 11.74 -24.83
CA GLU A 132 -9.80 11.04 -26.11
C GLU A 132 -8.42 10.43 -26.34
N SER A 133 -7.40 10.94 -25.64
CA SER A 133 -6.00 10.50 -25.82
C SER A 133 -5.24 10.48 -24.50
N LYS A 134 -4.34 11.41 -24.25
CA LYS A 134 -3.52 11.44 -23.03
C LYS A 134 -3.84 12.68 -22.21
N LEU A 135 -4.05 12.48 -20.91
CA LEU A 135 -4.10 13.54 -19.91
C LEU A 135 -3.13 13.22 -18.78
N GLU A 136 -2.27 14.18 -18.44
CA GLU A 136 -1.40 14.12 -17.27
C GLU A 136 -1.72 15.33 -16.38
N ILE A 137 -1.97 15.10 -15.10
CA ILE A 137 -2.18 16.17 -14.11
C ILE A 137 -1.12 16.02 -13.02
N SER A 138 -0.28 17.04 -12.87
CA SER A 138 0.67 17.17 -11.77
C SER A 138 0.15 18.14 -10.72
N ILE A 139 0.03 17.69 -9.48
CA ILE A 139 -0.44 18.44 -8.32
C ILE A 139 0.71 18.65 -7.31
N GLU A 140 1.97 18.42 -7.72
CA GLU A 140 3.13 18.44 -6.84
C GLU A 140 3.20 19.72 -5.98
N GLY A 141 3.21 19.54 -4.65
CA GLY A 141 3.28 20.65 -3.69
C GLY A 141 1.95 21.37 -3.39
N HIS A 142 0.86 20.99 -4.06
CA HIS A 142 -0.43 21.68 -3.98
C HIS A 142 -1.59 20.74 -3.59
N THR A 143 -2.74 21.34 -3.31
CA THR A 143 -3.96 20.65 -2.87
C THR A 143 -5.12 20.95 -3.81
N LEU A 144 -5.79 19.90 -4.29
CA LEU A 144 -7.16 19.98 -4.78
C LEU A 144 -8.09 19.67 -3.61
N LYS A 145 -8.90 20.64 -3.17
CA LYS A 145 -9.78 20.53 -2.00
C LYS A 145 -11.24 20.65 -2.39
N ARG A 146 -12.11 19.78 -1.86
CA ARG A 146 -13.57 19.91 -2.00
C ARG A 146 -14.09 21.11 -1.20
N ALA A 147 -14.91 21.96 -1.83
CA ALA A 147 -15.61 23.04 -1.12
C ALA A 147 -16.63 22.47 -0.11
N PRO A 148 -16.96 23.20 0.97
CA PRO A 148 -17.97 22.77 1.94
C PRO A 148 -19.33 22.50 1.29
N ARG A 149 -19.98 21.39 1.70
CA ARG A 149 -21.34 21.00 1.27
C ARG A 149 -21.51 20.86 -0.25
N THR A 150 -20.48 20.38 -0.95
CA THR A 150 -20.55 20.07 -2.39
C THR A 150 -20.97 18.61 -2.59
N ASN A 151 -22.02 18.39 -3.39
CA ASN A 151 -22.64 17.07 -3.59
C ASN A 151 -22.33 16.43 -4.95
N ASP A 152 -21.14 16.67 -5.51
CA ASP A 152 -20.69 16.05 -6.76
C ASP A 152 -19.38 15.28 -6.56
N HIS A 153 -18.92 14.49 -7.53
CA HIS A 153 -17.54 13.96 -7.50
C HIS A 153 -16.52 15.12 -7.56
N MET A 154 -15.28 14.96 -7.06
CA MET A 154 -14.27 16.03 -7.25
C MET A 154 -13.68 15.98 -8.66
N LEU A 155 -13.11 14.84 -9.04
CA LEU A 155 -12.54 14.58 -10.37
C LEU A 155 -13.30 13.41 -11.00
N ASP A 156 -13.91 13.60 -12.17
CA ASP A 156 -14.70 12.56 -12.86
C ASP A 156 -14.34 12.46 -14.34
N PHE A 157 -13.61 11.41 -14.70
CA PHE A 157 -13.06 11.25 -16.04
C PHE A 157 -13.59 10.00 -16.75
N GLU A 158 -14.05 10.18 -17.99
CA GLU A 158 -14.36 9.09 -18.90
C GLU A 158 -13.24 8.97 -19.94
N LEU A 159 -12.58 7.82 -20.05
CA LEU A 159 -11.51 7.60 -21.00
C LEU A 159 -12.04 6.80 -22.20
N SER A 160 -11.71 7.24 -23.41
CA SER A 160 -11.91 6.43 -24.62
C SER A 160 -10.98 5.20 -24.63
N ASP A 161 -11.29 4.18 -25.43
CA ASP A 161 -10.61 2.87 -25.43
C ASP A 161 -9.07 2.92 -25.41
N SER A 162 -8.47 3.85 -26.17
CA SER A 162 -7.01 4.01 -26.25
C SER A 162 -6.43 5.13 -25.36
N ALA A 163 -7.30 5.81 -24.62
CA ALA A 163 -6.91 6.95 -23.80
C ALA A 163 -6.23 6.52 -22.49
N SER A 164 -5.48 7.45 -21.90
CA SER A 164 -4.74 7.26 -20.66
C SER A 164 -4.78 8.50 -19.78
N LEU A 165 -4.83 8.27 -18.47
CA LEU A 165 -4.80 9.33 -17.46
C LEU A 165 -3.67 9.07 -16.45
N THR A 166 -2.86 10.09 -16.18
CA THR A 166 -1.88 10.07 -15.09
C THR A 166 -2.12 11.21 -14.11
N LEU A 167 -2.22 10.89 -12.82
CA LEU A 167 -2.21 11.85 -11.71
C LEU A 167 -0.87 11.72 -10.96
N SER A 168 -0.20 12.83 -10.65
CA SER A 168 1.10 12.81 -9.96
C SER A 168 1.19 13.83 -8.84
N GLY A 169 1.71 13.40 -7.70
CA GLY A 169 2.02 14.24 -6.54
C GLY A 169 0.81 14.88 -5.86
N GLY A 170 1.11 15.74 -4.87
CA GLY A 170 0.14 16.61 -4.23
C GLY A 170 -0.89 15.93 -3.34
N PHE A 171 -1.91 16.72 -2.99
CA PHE A 171 -3.00 16.32 -2.10
C PHE A 171 -4.35 16.40 -2.80
N ILE A 172 -5.18 15.38 -2.63
CA ILE A 172 -6.60 15.37 -2.96
C ILE A 172 -7.36 15.30 -1.63
N ASN A 173 -8.06 16.37 -1.27
CA ASN A 173 -8.70 16.53 0.02
C ASN A 173 -10.22 16.61 -0.13
N GLY A 174 -10.90 15.51 0.21
CA GLY A 174 -12.36 15.42 0.20
C GLY A 174 -13.06 16.29 1.25
N ASN A 175 -12.29 16.92 2.16
CA ASN A 175 -12.80 17.90 3.12
C ASN A 175 -13.98 17.39 3.97
N ARG A 176 -14.04 16.07 4.26
CA ARG A 176 -15.15 15.43 5.00
C ARG A 176 -15.63 16.20 6.24
N PRO A 177 -14.77 16.77 7.12
CA PRO A 177 -15.23 17.48 8.31
C PRO A 177 -16.14 18.69 8.04
N GLU A 178 -16.07 19.27 6.84
CA GLU A 178 -16.91 20.40 6.41
C GLU A 178 -18.04 19.96 5.44
N GLN A 179 -18.17 18.66 5.19
CA GLN A 179 -19.30 18.08 4.45
C GLN A 179 -20.42 17.70 5.42
N ASP A 180 -21.67 17.62 4.93
CA ASP A 180 -22.78 17.08 5.73
C ASP A 180 -22.71 15.53 5.77
N PHE A 181 -21.55 14.99 6.15
CA PHE A 181 -21.29 13.56 6.32
C PHE A 181 -22.05 13.01 7.54
N PRO A 182 -22.65 11.81 7.47
CA PRO A 182 -22.59 10.82 6.37
C PRO A 182 -23.67 10.95 5.29
N SER A 183 -24.50 12.01 5.32
CA SER A 183 -25.65 12.13 4.41
C SER A 183 -25.28 12.40 2.95
N MET A 184 -24.10 12.98 2.73
CA MET A 184 -23.52 13.20 1.40
C MET A 184 -22.22 12.41 1.28
N LYS A 185 -22.20 11.44 0.36
CA LYS A 185 -21.05 10.60 0.04
C LYS A 185 -20.77 10.73 -1.45
N GLN A 186 -19.59 11.23 -1.80
CA GLN A 186 -19.17 11.40 -3.18
C GLN A 186 -17.73 10.95 -3.36
N ASP A 187 -17.43 10.37 -4.52
CA ASP A 187 -16.08 9.92 -4.85
C ASP A 187 -15.16 11.13 -5.08
N GLU A 188 -13.90 11.00 -4.66
CA GLU A 188 -12.92 12.08 -4.86
C GLU A 188 -12.27 11.97 -6.24
N VAL A 189 -11.92 10.75 -6.66
CA VAL A 189 -11.46 10.50 -8.03
C VAL A 189 -12.23 9.35 -8.62
N ARG A 190 -12.95 9.63 -9.71
CA ARG A 190 -13.66 8.64 -10.51
C ARG A 190 -13.06 8.57 -11.91
N VAL A 191 -12.75 7.37 -12.38
CA VAL A 191 -12.25 7.12 -13.73
C VAL A 191 -12.99 5.93 -14.31
N THR A 192 -13.53 6.08 -15.52
CA THR A 192 -14.27 5.02 -16.21
C THR A 192 -13.72 4.80 -17.62
N GLY A 193 -13.51 3.54 -18.02
CA GLY A 193 -13.09 3.16 -19.38
C GLY A 193 -11.60 3.36 -19.66
N GLY A 194 -11.17 2.94 -20.84
CA GLY A 194 -9.86 3.26 -21.42
C GLY A 194 -8.69 2.33 -21.08
N SER A 195 -7.55 2.65 -21.68
CA SER A 195 -6.39 1.73 -21.71
C SER A 195 -5.57 1.75 -20.42
N SER A 196 -5.45 2.90 -19.76
CA SER A 196 -4.62 2.99 -18.55
C SER A 196 -4.94 4.17 -17.64
N PHE A 197 -4.85 3.91 -16.35
CA PHE A 197 -4.86 4.91 -15.30
C PHE A 197 -3.63 4.73 -14.41
N ARG A 198 -2.94 5.82 -14.10
CA ARG A 198 -1.78 5.83 -13.21
C ARG A 198 -1.90 6.93 -12.17
N ALA A 199 -1.70 6.61 -10.91
CA ALA A 199 -1.51 7.59 -9.83
C ALA A 199 -0.13 7.41 -9.21
N ASN A 200 0.69 8.46 -9.19
CA ASN A 200 2.06 8.42 -8.68
C ASN A 200 2.21 9.39 -7.50
N SER A 201 2.52 8.85 -6.31
CA SER A 201 2.81 9.63 -5.10
C SER A 201 1.70 10.63 -4.74
N VAL A 202 0.45 10.28 -5.03
CA VAL A 202 -0.73 11.11 -4.71
C VAL A 202 -1.14 10.84 -3.27
N THR A 203 -1.42 11.91 -2.52
CA THR A 203 -1.94 11.82 -1.15
C THR A 203 -3.43 12.12 -1.10
N GLY A 204 -4.25 11.16 -0.71
CA GLY A 204 -5.67 11.32 -0.46
C GLY A 204 -5.97 11.62 1.00
N LEU A 205 -6.80 12.62 1.29
CA LEU A 205 -7.21 13.01 2.63
C LEU A 205 -8.73 13.16 2.75
N TYR A 206 -9.30 12.74 3.89
CA TYR A 206 -10.67 13.07 4.28
C TYR A 206 -11.73 12.82 3.18
N ASN A 207 -11.69 11.67 2.49
CA ASN A 207 -12.76 11.29 1.58
C ASN A 207 -14.11 11.14 2.29
N THR A 208 -15.17 11.38 1.53
CA THR A 208 -16.57 11.23 1.92
C THR A 208 -17.21 9.95 1.39
N ASN A 209 -16.69 9.41 0.28
CA ASN A 209 -16.94 8.05 -0.21
C ASN A 209 -15.61 7.41 -0.63
N PHE A 210 -15.47 6.87 -1.84
CA PHE A 210 -14.20 6.29 -2.30
C PHE A 210 -13.17 7.39 -2.58
N MET A 211 -11.92 7.20 -2.13
CA MET A 211 -10.84 8.10 -2.55
C MET A 211 -10.54 7.92 -4.05
N PHE A 212 -10.43 6.67 -4.51
CA PHE A 212 -10.34 6.33 -5.93
C PHE A 212 -11.37 5.26 -6.29
N ARG A 213 -12.22 5.56 -7.28
CA ARG A 213 -13.11 4.60 -7.94
C ARG A 213 -12.74 4.47 -9.41
N ILE A 214 -12.20 3.32 -9.79
CA ILE A 214 -11.71 3.07 -11.16
C ILE A 214 -12.49 1.91 -11.79
N THR A 215 -13.17 2.15 -12.90
CA THR A 215 -14.06 1.16 -13.52
C THR A 215 -13.69 0.90 -14.96
N ASP A 216 -13.61 -0.37 -15.37
CA ASP A 216 -13.38 -0.81 -16.76
C ASP A 216 -12.12 -0.19 -17.41
N VAL A 217 -11.02 -0.14 -16.65
CA VAL A 217 -9.71 0.30 -17.15
C VAL A 217 -8.82 -0.92 -17.37
N ASP A 218 -8.19 -1.04 -18.54
CA ASP A 218 -7.35 -2.20 -18.85
C ASP A 218 -6.15 -2.36 -17.90
N SER A 219 -5.48 -1.26 -17.56
CA SER A 219 -4.30 -1.24 -16.68
C SER A 219 -4.35 -0.10 -15.67
N VAL A 220 -4.50 -0.47 -14.39
CA VAL A 220 -4.52 0.45 -13.25
C VAL A 220 -3.21 0.34 -12.46
N GLN A 221 -2.55 1.47 -12.22
CA GLN A 221 -1.30 1.52 -11.46
C GLN A 221 -1.32 2.61 -10.39
N PHE A 222 -1.07 2.23 -9.15
CA PHE A 222 -0.78 3.16 -8.05
C PHE A 222 0.64 2.94 -7.57
N LEU A 223 1.43 4.02 -7.53
CA LEU A 223 2.81 4.00 -7.06
C LEU A 223 2.92 4.91 -5.85
N GLN A 224 3.24 4.31 -4.71
CA GLN A 224 3.39 4.96 -3.41
C GLN A 224 2.20 5.86 -3.02
N PRO A 225 0.93 5.41 -3.17
CA PRO A 225 -0.19 6.22 -2.74
C PRO A 225 -0.20 6.33 -1.21
N THR A 226 -0.54 7.52 -0.69
CA THR A 226 -0.83 7.72 0.73
C THR A 226 -2.30 8.10 0.87
N ILE A 227 -3.12 7.33 1.58
CA ILE A 227 -4.55 7.65 1.75
C ILE A 227 -4.90 7.60 3.22
N LEU A 228 -5.39 8.73 3.74
CA LEU A 228 -5.73 8.91 5.16
C LEU A 228 -7.17 9.41 5.29
N THR A 229 -8.08 8.53 5.66
CA THR A 229 -9.47 8.90 5.94
C THR A 229 -9.63 9.57 7.31
N TYR A 230 -8.64 9.49 8.21
CA TYR A 230 -8.74 9.95 9.61
C TYR A 230 -9.93 9.30 10.34
N THR A 231 -9.87 7.99 10.48
CA THR A 231 -10.90 7.14 11.10
C THR A 231 -11.23 7.52 12.53
N ASN A 232 -10.26 8.05 13.28
CA ASN A 232 -10.45 8.57 14.64
C ASN A 232 -11.43 9.77 14.74
N ARG A 233 -11.85 10.33 13.60
CA ARG A 233 -12.84 11.42 13.53
C ARG A 233 -14.24 10.94 13.11
N ILE A 234 -14.46 9.63 13.00
CA ILE A 234 -15.76 9.06 12.67
C ILE A 234 -16.43 8.63 13.98
N ALA A 235 -17.53 9.30 14.33
CA ALA A 235 -18.20 9.08 15.61
C ALA A 235 -18.96 7.75 15.66
N ASN A 236 -19.63 7.37 14.57
CA ASN A 236 -20.36 6.12 14.45
C ASN A 236 -19.65 5.22 13.42
N PRO A 237 -19.13 4.04 13.81
CA PRO A 237 -18.42 3.15 12.89
C PRO A 237 -19.20 2.75 11.64
N SER A 238 -20.54 2.67 11.69
CA SER A 238 -21.36 2.35 10.51
C SER A 238 -21.30 3.43 9.43
N ASP A 239 -20.96 4.67 9.80
CA ASP A 239 -20.88 5.78 8.84
C ASP A 239 -19.68 5.61 7.91
N ALA A 240 -18.70 4.80 8.31
CA ALA A 240 -17.47 4.55 7.58
C ALA A 240 -17.64 3.69 6.32
N GLY A 241 -18.79 3.01 6.16
CA GLY A 241 -19.06 2.25 4.93
C GLY A 241 -18.90 3.13 3.68
N GLY A 242 -18.23 2.64 2.65
CA GLY A 242 -17.90 3.37 1.43
C GLY A 242 -16.70 4.32 1.54
N LEU A 243 -16.04 4.44 2.70
CA LEU A 243 -14.80 5.21 2.86
C LEU A 243 -13.56 4.41 2.44
N ASP A 244 -13.64 3.73 1.31
CA ASP A 244 -12.58 2.91 0.77
C ASP A 244 -11.40 3.79 0.32
N GLY A 245 -10.20 3.22 0.39
CA GLY A 245 -9.03 3.84 -0.21
C GLY A 245 -9.08 3.75 -1.74
N ILE A 246 -8.80 2.56 -2.26
CA ILE A 246 -8.81 2.30 -3.71
C ILE A 246 -9.84 1.23 -3.99
N HIS A 247 -10.85 1.55 -4.81
CA HIS A 247 -11.83 0.61 -5.29
C HIS A 247 -11.75 0.52 -6.82
N THR A 248 -11.51 -0.68 -7.35
CA THR A 248 -11.53 -0.91 -8.81
C THR A 248 -12.60 -1.91 -9.19
N TYR A 249 -13.27 -1.70 -10.32
CA TYR A 249 -14.26 -2.62 -10.90
C TYR A 249 -13.89 -2.98 -12.34
N ASP A 250 -14.00 -4.24 -12.71
CA ASP A 250 -13.84 -4.70 -14.11
C ASP A 250 -12.49 -4.30 -14.76
N CYS A 251 -11.47 -4.04 -13.94
CA CYS A 251 -10.15 -3.65 -14.43
C CYS A 251 -9.29 -4.90 -14.70
N SER A 252 -8.69 -5.02 -15.89
CA SER A 252 -7.97 -6.25 -16.25
C SER A 252 -6.69 -6.49 -15.47
N ARG A 253 -5.95 -5.42 -15.14
CA ARG A 253 -4.69 -5.48 -14.39
C ARG A 253 -4.65 -4.37 -13.36
N VAL A 254 -4.52 -4.73 -12.10
CA VAL A 254 -4.40 -3.78 -10.99
C VAL A 254 -3.06 -3.98 -10.29
N SER A 255 -2.24 -2.93 -10.24
CA SER A 255 -0.93 -2.94 -9.58
C SER A 255 -0.82 -1.77 -8.60
N ILE A 256 -0.57 -2.07 -7.34
CA ILE A 256 -0.45 -1.09 -6.25
C ILE A 256 0.87 -1.38 -5.54
N THR A 257 1.79 -0.42 -5.54
CA THR A 257 3.15 -0.58 -5.01
C THR A 257 3.44 0.44 -3.92
N GLY A 258 3.91 -0.01 -2.77
CA GLY A 258 4.23 0.82 -1.60
C GLY A 258 3.07 1.65 -1.04
N PRO A 259 1.81 1.15 -0.97
CA PRO A 259 0.70 1.92 -0.42
C PRO A 259 0.90 2.23 1.07
N ILE A 260 0.42 3.38 1.52
CA ILE A 260 0.19 3.67 2.94
C ILE A 260 -1.27 4.09 3.05
N ILE A 261 -2.16 3.15 3.40
CA ILE A 261 -3.60 3.39 3.40
C ILE A 261 -4.16 3.12 4.78
N VAL A 262 -4.79 4.14 5.37
CA VAL A 262 -5.65 4.03 6.55
C VAL A 262 -7.03 4.50 6.13
N SER A 263 -7.91 3.54 5.83
CA SER A 263 -9.25 3.75 5.30
C SER A 263 -10.33 3.58 6.36
N GLY A 264 -11.51 4.16 6.12
CA GLY A 264 -12.67 3.93 6.97
C GLY A 264 -13.33 2.59 6.68
N ASP A 265 -13.35 2.21 5.40
CA ASP A 265 -13.82 0.93 4.91
C ASP A 265 -12.65 0.07 4.37
N ASP A 266 -12.83 -0.67 3.28
CA ASP A 266 -11.77 -1.45 2.63
C ASP A 266 -10.58 -0.54 2.24
N SER A 267 -9.34 -0.91 2.61
CA SER A 267 -8.18 -0.11 2.17
C SER A 267 -7.99 -0.22 0.67
N ILE A 268 -8.12 -1.44 0.16
CA ILE A 268 -8.15 -1.75 -1.27
C ILE A 268 -9.28 -2.76 -1.52
N ALA A 269 -10.11 -2.48 -2.51
CA ALA A 269 -11.12 -3.38 -3.04
C ALA A 269 -10.95 -3.55 -4.57
N VAL A 270 -10.95 -4.81 -5.04
CA VAL A 270 -10.90 -5.14 -6.46
C VAL A 270 -12.07 -6.05 -6.82
N GLY A 271 -13.06 -5.47 -7.49
CA GLY A 271 -14.28 -6.10 -7.94
C GLY A 271 -14.24 -6.57 -9.39
N ALA A 272 -14.86 -7.72 -9.64
CA ALA A 272 -15.13 -8.24 -10.98
C ALA A 272 -16.65 -8.47 -11.12
N ILE A 273 -17.27 -7.81 -12.11
CA ILE A 273 -18.71 -7.87 -12.39
C ILE A 273 -18.94 -8.40 -13.81
N ASN A 274 -18.51 -7.65 -14.83
CA ASN A 274 -18.71 -7.95 -16.25
C ASN A 274 -17.43 -8.44 -16.93
N ARG A 275 -16.28 -8.30 -16.25
CA ARG A 275 -14.98 -8.61 -16.80
C ARG A 275 -14.09 -9.27 -15.75
N SER A 276 -13.43 -10.37 -16.12
CA SER A 276 -12.43 -11.00 -15.26
C SER A 276 -11.23 -10.08 -15.01
N VAL A 277 -10.72 -10.12 -13.79
CA VAL A 277 -9.48 -9.44 -13.40
C VAL A 277 -8.33 -10.43 -13.57
N GLY A 278 -7.59 -10.28 -14.67
CA GLY A 278 -6.51 -11.21 -15.00
C GLY A 278 -5.32 -11.14 -14.03
N ARG A 279 -5.07 -9.98 -13.42
CA ARG A 279 -3.98 -9.82 -12.45
C ARG A 279 -4.23 -8.76 -11.39
N VAL A 280 -3.94 -9.10 -10.14
CA VAL A 280 -3.87 -8.19 -9.00
C VAL A 280 -2.50 -8.30 -8.33
N SER A 281 -1.83 -7.17 -8.12
CA SER A 281 -0.54 -7.11 -7.45
C SER A 281 -0.52 -5.99 -6.43
N VAL A 282 -0.45 -6.31 -5.14
CA VAL A 282 -0.32 -5.34 -4.05
C VAL A 282 0.99 -5.62 -3.31
N THR A 283 1.97 -4.72 -3.45
CA THR A 283 3.35 -5.01 -3.01
C THR A 283 3.93 -3.93 -2.13
N GLY A 284 4.61 -4.35 -1.05
CA GLY A 284 5.13 -3.45 -0.02
C GLY A 284 4.05 -2.62 0.68
N GLY A 285 4.48 -1.66 1.50
CA GLY A 285 3.56 -0.73 2.15
C GLY A 285 2.73 -1.32 3.30
N VAL A 286 1.73 -0.55 3.74
CA VAL A 286 0.86 -0.83 4.89
C VAL A 286 -0.60 -0.52 4.53
N LEU A 287 -1.50 -1.46 4.82
CA LEU A 287 -2.95 -1.32 4.71
C LEU A 287 -3.60 -1.43 6.09
N SER A 288 -4.62 -0.60 6.35
CA SER A 288 -5.34 -0.59 7.62
C SER A 288 -6.76 -0.05 7.45
N SER A 289 -7.72 -0.72 8.12
CA SER A 289 -9.16 -0.43 8.04
C SER A 289 -9.81 -0.55 9.44
N PRO A 290 -9.45 0.31 10.40
CA PRO A 290 -9.65 0.04 11.83
C PRO A 290 -11.10 0.07 12.33
N ILE A 291 -12.07 0.51 11.52
CA ILE A 291 -13.43 0.76 12.02
C ILE A 291 -14.55 -0.01 11.31
N HIS A 292 -14.38 -0.48 10.07
CA HIS A 292 -15.48 -1.10 9.32
C HIS A 292 -15.13 -2.41 8.62
N ALA A 293 -14.16 -2.45 7.71
CA ALA A 293 -13.94 -3.63 6.86
C ALA A 293 -12.48 -4.06 6.73
N ASN A 294 -12.04 -4.45 5.52
CA ASN A 294 -10.87 -5.29 5.31
C ASN A 294 -9.63 -4.47 4.92
N GLY A 295 -8.45 -5.04 5.14
CA GLY A 295 -7.22 -4.48 4.58
C GLY A 295 -7.23 -4.60 3.05
N LEU A 296 -7.48 -5.80 2.54
CA LEU A 296 -7.60 -6.06 1.10
C LEU A 296 -8.80 -6.97 0.83
N LYS A 297 -9.68 -6.53 -0.07
CA LYS A 297 -10.83 -7.31 -0.53
C LYS A 297 -10.75 -7.54 -2.04
N LEU A 298 -10.84 -8.79 -2.45
CA LEU A 298 -11.02 -9.20 -3.84
C LEU A 298 -12.38 -9.87 -3.93
N HIS A 299 -13.27 -9.36 -4.78
CA HIS A 299 -14.63 -9.88 -4.85
C HIS A 299 -15.14 -10.06 -6.27
N ILE A 300 -15.84 -11.17 -6.46
CA ILE A 300 -16.71 -11.36 -7.62
C ILE A 300 -18.09 -10.93 -7.18
N GLU A 301 -18.61 -9.91 -7.83
CA GLU A 301 -19.82 -9.21 -7.39
C GLU A 301 -21.09 -10.01 -7.64
N GLU A 302 -22.17 -9.68 -6.92
CA GLU A 302 -23.42 -10.44 -6.92
C GLU A 302 -23.98 -10.68 -8.34
N GLU A 303 -23.85 -9.70 -9.21
CA GLU A 303 -24.36 -9.72 -10.58
C GLU A 303 -23.49 -10.49 -11.57
N ALA A 304 -22.27 -10.85 -11.18
CA ALA A 304 -21.28 -11.45 -12.07
C ALA A 304 -21.76 -12.79 -12.64
N ASP A 305 -21.42 -13.06 -13.90
CA ASP A 305 -21.77 -14.31 -14.57
C ASP A 305 -20.83 -15.48 -14.21
N SER A 306 -21.17 -16.68 -14.69
CA SER A 306 -20.43 -17.92 -14.40
C SER A 306 -18.96 -17.96 -14.85
N THR A 307 -18.56 -17.05 -15.74
CA THR A 307 -17.24 -17.00 -16.39
C THR A 307 -16.28 -16.02 -15.71
N ILE A 308 -16.79 -15.15 -14.84
CA ILE A 308 -16.00 -14.12 -14.17
C ILE A 308 -15.05 -14.72 -13.14
N SER A 309 -13.81 -14.22 -13.14
CA SER A 309 -12.69 -14.72 -12.34
C SER A 309 -11.75 -13.60 -11.87
N ILE A 310 -10.95 -13.91 -10.86
CA ILE A 310 -9.80 -13.11 -10.43
C ILE A 310 -8.61 -14.07 -10.40
N ASP A 311 -7.69 -13.94 -11.37
CA ASP A 311 -6.81 -15.05 -11.72
C ASP A 311 -5.46 -15.05 -10.98
N ASP A 312 -4.56 -14.13 -11.31
CA ASP A 312 -3.21 -14.08 -10.75
C ASP A 312 -3.09 -13.02 -9.67
N ILE A 313 -2.93 -13.45 -8.43
CA ILE A 313 -2.93 -12.59 -7.25
C ILE A 313 -1.57 -12.67 -6.54
N LEU A 314 -0.92 -11.51 -6.39
CA LEU A 314 0.30 -11.35 -5.61
C LEU A 314 0.10 -10.31 -4.52
N ILE A 315 0.30 -10.69 -3.26
CA ILE A 315 0.15 -9.81 -2.10
C ILE A 315 1.39 -9.90 -1.22
N THR A 316 2.06 -8.76 -1.00
CA THR A 316 3.24 -8.67 -0.11
C THR A 316 3.23 -7.44 0.81
N ALA A 317 2.07 -6.80 0.95
CA ALA A 317 1.89 -5.66 1.86
C ALA A 317 1.75 -6.12 3.32
N ALA A 318 2.10 -5.25 4.26
CA ALA A 318 1.71 -5.42 5.66
C ALA A 318 0.25 -4.99 5.82
N ILE A 319 -0.53 -5.75 6.60
CA ILE A 319 -1.95 -5.50 6.82
C ILE A 319 -2.19 -5.49 8.33
N ILE A 320 -2.58 -4.34 8.86
CA ILE A 320 -2.63 -4.13 10.31
C ILE A 320 -3.91 -3.41 10.74
N ALA A 321 -4.39 -3.71 11.94
CA ALA A 321 -5.51 -3.00 12.57
C ALA A 321 -6.76 -2.97 11.65
N CYS A 322 -7.29 -4.14 11.31
CA CYS A 322 -8.46 -4.28 10.43
C CYS A 322 -9.68 -4.72 11.23
N LYS A 323 -10.82 -4.05 11.02
CA LYS A 323 -12.08 -4.43 11.68
C LYS A 323 -12.75 -5.65 11.06
N GLY A 324 -12.54 -5.88 9.77
CA GLY A 324 -12.95 -7.09 9.05
C GLY A 324 -11.80 -8.10 9.01
N HIS A 325 -11.57 -8.66 7.82
CA HIS A 325 -10.45 -9.56 7.55
C HIS A 325 -9.18 -8.78 7.18
N GLY A 326 -8.02 -9.42 7.31
CA GLY A 326 -6.78 -8.88 6.75
C GLY A 326 -6.86 -8.93 5.22
N ILE A 327 -7.00 -10.13 4.68
CA ILE A 327 -7.23 -10.40 3.26
C ILE A 327 -8.53 -11.18 3.10
N GLN A 328 -9.45 -10.70 2.26
CA GLN A 328 -10.68 -11.38 1.91
C GLN A 328 -10.78 -11.63 0.41
N LEU A 329 -11.01 -12.88 0.03
CA LEU A 329 -11.38 -13.30 -1.32
C LEU A 329 -12.80 -13.86 -1.27
N VAL A 330 -13.75 -13.16 -1.88
CA VAL A 330 -15.17 -13.47 -1.73
C VAL A 330 -15.89 -13.56 -3.07
N ASN A 331 -16.70 -14.60 -3.24
CA ASN A 331 -17.62 -14.71 -4.37
C ASN A 331 -19.03 -14.41 -3.87
N ASN A 332 -19.51 -13.19 -4.13
CA ASN A 332 -20.86 -12.76 -3.79
C ASN A 332 -21.88 -13.23 -4.85
N SER A 333 -21.43 -13.63 -6.04
CA SER A 333 -22.33 -14.08 -7.09
C SER A 333 -22.87 -15.48 -6.80
N PRO A 334 -24.19 -15.67 -6.79
CA PRO A 334 -24.78 -17.01 -6.79
C PRO A 334 -24.60 -17.73 -8.15
N ARG A 335 -24.16 -17.02 -9.20
CA ARG A 335 -24.03 -17.53 -10.58
C ARG A 335 -22.57 -17.79 -10.95
N ALA A 336 -21.65 -16.95 -10.46
CA ALA A 336 -20.23 -17.14 -10.67
C ALA A 336 -19.79 -18.39 -9.93
N LYS A 337 -19.05 -19.27 -10.61
CA LYS A 337 -18.33 -20.31 -9.87
C LYS A 337 -17.23 -19.69 -9.02
N GLY A 338 -16.67 -18.57 -9.51
CA GLY A 338 -15.51 -17.90 -8.98
C GLY A 338 -14.32 -18.84 -9.02
N ARG A 339 -13.32 -18.56 -9.85
CA ARG A 339 -12.08 -19.33 -9.82
C ARG A 339 -10.93 -18.36 -9.90
N GLY A 340 -9.81 -18.72 -9.30
CA GLY A 340 -8.55 -18.07 -9.57
C GLY A 340 -7.49 -19.10 -9.93
N ARG A 341 -6.51 -18.65 -10.71
CA ARG A 341 -5.44 -19.51 -11.21
C ARG A 341 -4.32 -19.62 -10.19
N SER A 342 -3.86 -18.48 -9.67
CA SER A 342 -2.72 -18.46 -8.76
C SER A 342 -2.88 -17.41 -7.67
N LEU A 343 -2.67 -17.83 -6.42
CA LEU A 343 -2.64 -16.96 -5.25
C LEU A 343 -1.29 -17.08 -4.55
N SER A 344 -0.57 -15.95 -4.42
CA SER A 344 0.68 -15.86 -3.68
C SER A 344 0.60 -14.76 -2.63
N ILE A 345 0.65 -15.13 -1.36
CA ILE A 345 0.64 -14.20 -0.23
C ILE A 345 1.96 -14.34 0.53
N ASN A 346 2.65 -13.21 0.72
CA ASN A 346 3.86 -13.12 1.54
C ASN A 346 3.82 -11.82 2.35
N SER A 347 3.02 -11.84 3.42
CA SER A 347 2.60 -10.65 4.17
C SER A 347 2.86 -10.79 5.67
N ILE A 348 2.76 -9.66 6.37
CA ILE A 348 2.58 -9.62 7.82
C ILE A 348 1.15 -9.17 8.06
N ILE A 349 0.39 -9.93 8.85
CA ILE A 349 -1.01 -9.64 9.18
C ILE A 349 -1.13 -9.58 10.70
N ASP A 350 -1.54 -8.44 11.23
CA ASP A 350 -1.62 -8.23 12.68
C ASP A 350 -2.87 -7.43 13.09
N ASP A 351 -3.38 -7.70 14.29
CA ASP A 351 -4.51 -6.98 14.90
C ASP A 351 -5.75 -6.92 13.97
N VAL A 352 -6.25 -8.10 13.60
CA VAL A 352 -7.41 -8.25 12.71
C VAL A 352 -8.57 -8.83 13.50
N VAL A 353 -9.75 -8.22 13.42
CA VAL A 353 -10.89 -8.63 14.25
C VAL A 353 -11.58 -9.91 13.75
N GLU A 354 -11.51 -10.21 12.46
CA GLU A 354 -12.05 -11.47 11.90
C GLU A 354 -10.91 -12.47 11.59
N ASP A 355 -10.88 -13.03 10.38
CA ASP A 355 -9.78 -13.91 9.93
C ASP A 355 -8.61 -13.11 9.36
N GLY A 356 -7.37 -13.58 9.60
CA GLY A 356 -6.19 -13.02 8.96
C GLY A 356 -6.27 -13.13 7.43
N ILE A 357 -6.52 -14.33 6.92
CA ILE A 357 -6.80 -14.61 5.51
C ILE A 357 -8.11 -15.39 5.42
N ASN A 358 -9.08 -14.89 4.67
CA ASN A 358 -10.32 -15.58 4.35
C ASN A 358 -10.47 -15.72 2.83
N SER A 359 -10.62 -16.94 2.33
CA SER A 359 -10.95 -17.19 0.92
C SER A 359 -12.12 -18.14 0.79
N ILE A 360 -13.16 -17.65 0.13
CA ILE A 360 -14.27 -18.43 -0.39
C ILE A 360 -14.27 -18.47 -1.94
N ILE A 361 -13.12 -18.20 -2.56
CA ILE A 361 -12.87 -18.43 -3.99
C ILE A 361 -11.91 -19.63 -4.13
N PRO A 362 -12.27 -20.66 -4.91
CA PRO A 362 -11.37 -21.78 -5.17
C PRO A 362 -10.18 -21.35 -6.04
N MET A 363 -9.00 -21.83 -5.66
CA MET A 363 -7.73 -21.52 -6.32
C MET A 363 -7.06 -22.79 -6.85
N GLU A 364 -6.53 -22.74 -8.07
CA GLU A 364 -5.81 -23.88 -8.67
C GLU A 364 -4.43 -24.09 -8.05
N ALA A 365 -3.72 -23.01 -7.72
CA ALA A 365 -2.45 -23.06 -7.02
C ALA A 365 -2.39 -21.94 -5.97
N THR A 366 -2.06 -22.29 -4.73
CA THR A 366 -1.98 -21.32 -3.62
C THR A 366 -0.68 -21.46 -2.85
N ILE A 367 0.03 -20.35 -2.67
CA ILE A 367 1.22 -20.24 -1.83
C ILE A 367 0.99 -19.16 -0.78
N ILE A 368 1.06 -19.53 0.49
CA ILE A 368 0.98 -18.61 1.62
C ILE A 368 2.27 -18.72 2.43
N ASN A 369 2.98 -17.61 2.57
CA ASN A 369 4.20 -17.47 3.37
C ASN A 369 4.07 -16.25 4.31
N THR A 370 3.36 -16.39 5.41
CA THR A 370 2.84 -15.23 6.16
C THR A 370 3.03 -15.38 7.67
N GLU A 371 3.34 -14.28 8.34
CA GLU A 371 3.18 -14.14 9.79
C GLU A 371 1.82 -13.52 10.11
N ILE A 372 1.04 -14.20 10.95
CA ILE A 372 -0.32 -13.81 11.33
C ILE A 372 -0.42 -13.80 12.85
N THR A 373 -0.67 -12.62 13.43
CA THR A 373 -0.79 -12.44 14.87
C THR A 373 -2.07 -11.69 15.24
N ASN A 374 -2.60 -11.94 16.43
CA ASN A 374 -3.72 -11.21 17.02
C ASN A 374 -4.94 -11.14 16.08
N VAL A 375 -5.45 -12.31 15.70
CA VAL A 375 -6.63 -12.41 14.84
C VAL A 375 -7.85 -12.87 15.63
N GLY A 376 -9.03 -12.31 15.36
CA GLY A 376 -10.20 -12.59 16.18
C GLY A 376 -10.85 -13.94 15.91
N ASN A 377 -10.61 -14.57 14.76
CA ASN A 377 -11.23 -15.86 14.42
C ASN A 377 -10.21 -16.93 14.00
N HIS A 378 -9.91 -17.06 12.70
CA HIS A 378 -8.88 -17.98 12.19
C HIS A 378 -7.64 -17.22 11.71
N GLY A 379 -6.47 -17.85 11.77
CA GLY A 379 -5.29 -17.34 11.08
C GLY A 379 -5.47 -17.37 9.57
N ILE A 380 -5.65 -18.57 9.03
CA ILE A 380 -5.90 -18.85 7.62
C ILE A 380 -7.20 -19.65 7.50
N ASN A 381 -8.16 -19.16 6.72
CA ASN A 381 -9.47 -19.78 6.50
C ASN A 381 -9.76 -19.90 4.99
N LEU A 382 -9.50 -21.08 4.40
CA LEU A 382 -9.73 -21.34 2.98
C LEU A 382 -10.83 -22.38 2.83
N THR A 383 -12.05 -21.96 2.48
CA THR A 383 -13.22 -22.86 2.53
C THR A 383 -13.84 -23.22 1.19
N ALA A 384 -13.37 -22.64 0.10
CA ALA A 384 -13.91 -22.91 -1.23
C ALA A 384 -13.27 -24.10 -1.97
N GLY A 385 -12.28 -24.75 -1.36
CA GLY A 385 -11.49 -25.80 -2.01
C GLY A 385 -10.45 -25.25 -2.97
N GLY A 386 -9.82 -26.17 -3.69
CA GLY A 386 -8.72 -25.86 -4.59
C GLY A 386 -7.75 -27.00 -4.71
N ASN A 387 -6.67 -26.77 -5.45
CA ASN A 387 -5.58 -27.72 -5.62
C ASN A 387 -4.25 -27.08 -5.24
N ASP A 388 -3.24 -27.92 -5.07
CA ASP A 388 -1.82 -27.54 -4.97
C ASP A 388 -1.58 -26.35 -4.03
N LEU A 389 -1.93 -26.58 -2.76
CA LEU A 389 -1.80 -25.61 -1.68
C LEU A 389 -0.48 -25.80 -0.94
N LYS A 390 0.28 -24.72 -0.77
CA LYS A 390 1.47 -24.65 0.07
C LYS A 390 1.31 -23.55 1.12
N ILE A 391 1.32 -23.93 2.38
CA ILE A 391 1.30 -23.02 3.52
C ILE A 391 2.62 -23.13 4.27
N VAL A 392 3.29 -22.00 4.45
CA VAL A 392 4.37 -21.79 5.40
C VAL A 392 3.96 -20.61 6.28
N SER A 393 3.65 -20.84 7.55
CA SER A 393 3.11 -19.76 8.37
C SER A 393 3.58 -19.78 9.81
N LEU A 394 3.56 -18.60 10.41
CA LEU A 394 3.62 -18.40 11.85
C LEU A 394 2.29 -17.78 12.27
N THR A 395 1.52 -18.49 13.07
CA THR A 395 0.18 -18.05 13.48
C THR A 395 0.10 -18.00 15.01
N ARG A 396 -0.34 -16.87 15.59
CA ARG A 396 -0.50 -16.71 17.04
C ARG A 396 -1.79 -15.97 17.40
N ASN A 397 -2.31 -16.20 18.61
CA ASN A 397 -3.42 -15.45 19.21
C ASN A 397 -4.67 -15.41 18.32
N PHE A 398 -5.29 -16.58 18.13
CA PHE A 398 -6.55 -16.75 17.38
C PHE A 398 -7.60 -17.49 18.23
N ARG A 399 -8.88 -17.43 17.84
CA ARG A 399 -9.97 -18.04 18.63
C ARG A 399 -10.41 -19.42 18.13
N GLU A 400 -10.46 -19.63 16.82
CA GLU A 400 -10.99 -20.88 16.25
C GLU A 400 -9.87 -21.81 15.76
N SER A 401 -9.26 -21.54 14.60
CA SER A 401 -8.15 -22.37 14.09
C SER A 401 -6.98 -21.54 13.58
N GLY A 402 -5.76 -22.06 13.76
CA GLY A 402 -4.58 -21.46 13.15
C GLY A 402 -4.64 -21.55 11.63
N VAL A 403 -4.96 -22.76 11.13
CA VAL A 403 -5.22 -23.04 9.70
C VAL A 403 -6.50 -23.85 9.57
N ARG A 404 -7.43 -23.41 8.72
CA ARG A 404 -8.65 -24.12 8.35
C ARG A 404 -8.75 -24.26 6.84
N LEU A 405 -8.90 -25.51 6.38
CA LEU A 405 -9.01 -25.86 4.98
C LEU A 405 -10.28 -26.68 4.75
N GLN A 406 -11.03 -26.37 3.70
CA GLN A 406 -12.16 -27.18 3.25
C GLN A 406 -12.07 -27.47 1.75
N GLY A 407 -12.21 -28.74 1.36
CA GLY A 407 -12.33 -29.16 -0.05
C GLY A 407 -11.05 -29.04 -0.89
N PHE A 408 -9.87 -29.03 -0.27
CA PHE A 408 -8.59 -28.95 -0.98
C PHE A 408 -8.05 -30.33 -1.36
N SER A 409 -7.33 -30.41 -2.47
CA SER A 409 -6.47 -31.54 -2.81
C SER A 409 -5.00 -31.12 -2.87
N ASN A 410 -4.10 -32.02 -2.48
CA ASN A 410 -2.64 -31.80 -2.48
C ASN A 410 -2.22 -30.59 -1.64
N ALA A 411 -2.48 -30.66 -0.33
CA ALA A 411 -2.10 -29.59 0.61
C ALA A 411 -0.76 -29.91 1.29
N PHE A 412 0.18 -28.98 1.29
CA PHE A 412 1.41 -29.02 2.05
C PHE A 412 1.40 -27.91 3.10
N ILE A 413 1.44 -28.27 4.38
CA ILE A 413 1.35 -27.34 5.50
C ILE A 413 2.60 -27.47 6.36
N ARG A 414 3.37 -26.38 6.46
CA ARG A 414 4.51 -26.24 7.37
C ARG A 414 4.35 -25.00 8.23
N SER A 415 3.82 -25.15 9.44
CA SER A 415 3.45 -24.01 10.26
C SER A 415 3.94 -24.11 11.70
N THR A 416 4.21 -22.95 12.30
CA THR A 416 4.31 -22.79 13.76
C THR A 416 3.04 -22.11 14.23
N ILE A 417 2.31 -22.76 15.11
CA ILE A 417 0.98 -22.33 15.55
C ILE A 417 0.98 -22.28 17.07
N ASP A 418 0.94 -21.06 17.59
CA ASP A 418 0.64 -20.80 18.99
C ASP A 418 -0.88 -20.67 19.12
N ALA A 419 -1.51 -21.74 19.60
CA ALA A 419 -2.95 -21.90 19.69
C ALA A 419 -3.47 -21.65 21.12
N GLU A 420 -2.73 -20.94 21.98
CA GLU A 420 -3.23 -20.56 23.30
C GLU A 420 -4.59 -19.83 23.19
N GLY A 421 -5.63 -20.44 23.73
CA GLY A 421 -7.01 -19.94 23.66
C GLY A 421 -7.77 -20.26 22.37
N GLY A 422 -7.10 -20.81 21.35
CA GLY A 422 -7.69 -21.30 20.11
C GLY A 422 -8.33 -22.68 20.27
N GLN A 423 -9.31 -23.04 19.43
CA GLN A 423 -9.90 -24.38 19.45
C GLN A 423 -8.98 -25.42 18.81
N TYR A 424 -8.42 -25.12 17.65
CA TYR A 424 -7.67 -26.07 16.84
C TYR A 424 -6.36 -25.48 16.32
N GLY A 425 -5.31 -26.29 16.19
CA GLY A 425 -4.15 -25.89 15.42
C GLY A 425 -4.47 -25.86 13.92
N ILE A 426 -4.76 -27.04 13.36
CA ILE A 426 -5.09 -27.25 11.94
C ILE A 426 -6.42 -28.00 11.82
N THR A 427 -7.35 -27.45 11.04
CA THR A 427 -8.66 -28.03 10.72
C THR A 427 -8.71 -28.40 9.24
N LEU A 428 -8.97 -29.67 8.95
CA LEU A 428 -9.17 -30.20 7.60
C LEU A 428 -10.61 -30.70 7.46
N ASP A 429 -11.35 -30.18 6.50
CA ASP A 429 -12.68 -30.67 6.12
C ASP A 429 -12.68 -31.10 4.65
N SER A 430 -12.92 -32.39 4.40
CA SER A 430 -12.99 -32.94 3.05
C SER A 430 -11.70 -32.68 2.24
N VAL A 431 -10.55 -32.68 2.92
CA VAL A 431 -9.23 -32.48 2.30
C VAL A 431 -8.62 -33.83 1.92
N THR A 432 -7.99 -33.90 0.74
CA THR A 432 -7.33 -35.13 0.26
C THR A 432 -5.85 -34.88 -0.05
N ASN A 433 -4.99 -35.85 0.25
CA ASN A 433 -3.54 -35.77 0.03
C ASN A 433 -2.88 -34.61 0.78
N ALA A 434 -3.17 -34.47 2.07
CA ALA A 434 -2.54 -33.45 2.91
C ALA A 434 -1.23 -33.95 3.53
N GLN A 435 -0.19 -33.11 3.54
CA GLN A 435 1.08 -33.33 4.21
C GLN A 435 1.30 -32.23 5.24
N ILE A 436 1.50 -32.60 6.50
CA ILE A 436 1.59 -31.67 7.63
C ILE A 436 2.91 -31.90 8.37
N SER A 437 3.69 -30.83 8.55
CA SER A 437 4.84 -30.77 9.45
C SER A 437 4.77 -29.47 10.25
N ALA A 438 4.29 -29.55 11.49
CA ALA A 438 3.93 -28.36 12.25
C ALA A 438 4.39 -28.41 13.72
N ILE A 439 4.63 -27.23 14.30
CA ILE A 439 4.74 -27.04 15.74
C ILE A 439 3.43 -26.41 16.19
N ILE A 440 2.70 -27.08 17.08
CA ILE A 440 1.37 -26.65 17.53
C ILE A 440 1.34 -26.70 19.06
N ASP A 441 1.13 -25.55 19.69
CA ASP A 441 1.04 -25.42 21.15
C ASP A 441 -0.35 -24.96 21.61
N GLY A 442 -0.83 -25.50 22.71
CA GLY A 442 -1.94 -24.94 23.48
C GLY A 442 -3.39 -25.01 22.93
N PRO A 443 -3.77 -25.80 21.90
CA PRO A 443 -5.15 -25.76 21.42
C PRO A 443 -6.11 -26.38 22.44
N THR A 444 -7.27 -25.74 22.61
CA THR A 444 -8.28 -26.17 23.60
C THR A 444 -9.04 -27.43 23.17
N GLN A 445 -8.98 -27.85 21.91
CA GLN A 445 -9.60 -29.09 21.43
C GLN A 445 -8.60 -30.06 20.79
N ALA A 446 -7.99 -29.71 19.66
CA ALA A 446 -7.08 -30.61 18.96
C ALA A 446 -5.95 -29.88 18.24
N GLY A 447 -4.77 -30.49 18.17
CA GLY A 447 -3.66 -30.00 17.36
C GLY A 447 -3.99 -30.09 15.87
N VAL A 448 -4.33 -31.29 15.40
CA VAL A 448 -4.81 -31.55 14.04
C VAL A 448 -6.18 -32.20 14.09
N TYR A 449 -7.19 -31.55 13.51
CA TYR A 449 -8.55 -32.03 13.39
C TYR A 449 -8.90 -32.34 11.93
N GLY A 450 -9.40 -33.54 11.68
CA GLY A 450 -9.80 -34.03 10.37
C GLY A 450 -11.25 -34.47 10.32
N LEU A 451 -12.00 -33.93 9.36
CA LEU A 451 -13.38 -34.28 9.05
C LEU A 451 -13.47 -34.73 7.60
N ASN A 452 -13.98 -35.93 7.34
CA ASN A 452 -14.12 -36.50 5.99
C ASN A 452 -12.84 -36.40 5.12
N SER A 453 -11.66 -36.39 5.75
CA SER A 453 -10.39 -36.08 5.08
C SER A 453 -9.58 -37.35 4.89
N SER A 454 -8.98 -37.52 3.72
CA SER A 454 -8.32 -38.77 3.34
C SER A 454 -6.88 -38.58 2.90
N HIS A 455 -6.06 -39.63 3.05
CA HIS A 455 -4.66 -39.60 2.65
C HIS A 455 -3.89 -38.44 3.32
N VAL A 456 -4.09 -38.29 4.62
CA VAL A 456 -3.46 -37.24 5.42
C VAL A 456 -2.20 -37.80 6.07
N SER A 457 -1.06 -37.17 5.82
CA SER A 457 0.21 -37.49 6.45
C SER A 457 0.61 -36.38 7.43
N VAL A 458 0.82 -36.75 8.69
CA VAL A 458 1.35 -35.86 9.72
C VAL A 458 2.74 -36.37 10.11
N THR A 459 3.77 -35.58 9.82
CA THR A 459 5.17 -36.02 9.94
C THR A 459 6.05 -34.97 10.60
N SER A 460 6.96 -35.40 11.47
CA SER A 460 7.92 -34.51 12.13
C SER A 460 7.23 -33.30 12.79
N SER A 461 6.08 -33.54 13.41
CA SER A 461 5.30 -32.50 14.08
C SER A 461 5.48 -32.57 15.58
N ILE A 462 5.50 -31.40 16.24
CA ILE A 462 5.48 -31.27 17.69
C ILE A 462 4.11 -30.72 18.06
N ILE A 463 3.32 -31.50 18.80
CA ILE A 463 1.96 -31.12 19.19
C ILE A 463 1.86 -31.25 20.71
N HIS A 464 1.75 -30.12 21.40
CA HIS A 464 1.74 -30.05 22.86
C HIS A 464 0.61 -29.15 23.38
N GLY A 465 0.38 -29.21 24.70
CA GLY A 465 -0.58 -28.34 25.37
C GLY A 465 -2.05 -28.57 24.98
N CYS A 466 -2.37 -29.68 24.29
CA CYS A 466 -3.72 -29.95 23.84
C CYS A 466 -4.64 -30.37 24.99
N ASN A 467 -5.79 -29.71 25.12
CA ASN A 467 -6.83 -30.11 26.09
C ASN A 467 -7.74 -31.24 25.59
N GLY A 468 -7.72 -31.56 24.29
CA GLY A 468 -8.31 -32.78 23.75
C GLY A 468 -7.24 -33.61 23.03
N PRO A 469 -7.64 -34.51 22.10
CA PRO A 469 -6.69 -35.34 21.37
C PRO A 469 -5.78 -34.47 20.48
N PRO A 470 -4.45 -34.58 20.62
CA PRO A 470 -3.51 -33.90 19.74
C PRO A 470 -3.77 -34.13 18.25
N ILE A 471 -4.19 -35.34 17.86
CA ILE A 471 -4.69 -35.63 16.52
C ILE A 471 -6.06 -36.32 16.62
N LEU A 472 -7.06 -35.70 15.99
CA LEU A 472 -8.44 -36.15 15.96
C LEU A 472 -8.92 -36.26 14.51
N SER A 473 -9.25 -37.45 14.07
CA SER A 473 -9.85 -37.71 12.75
C SER A 473 -11.20 -38.39 12.96
N ILE A 474 -12.27 -37.83 12.39
CA ILE A 474 -13.64 -38.33 12.54
C ILE A 474 -14.34 -38.61 11.20
N ARG A 475 -15.41 -39.42 11.26
CA ARG A 475 -16.24 -39.87 10.12
C ARG A 475 -15.43 -40.67 9.08
N ASP A 476 -15.69 -40.45 7.79
CA ASP A 476 -15.10 -41.18 6.66
C ASP A 476 -13.66 -40.74 6.33
N SER A 477 -12.91 -40.37 7.36
CA SER A 477 -11.53 -39.92 7.23
C SER A 477 -10.58 -41.13 7.19
N ASN A 478 -10.12 -41.51 6.00
CA ASN A 478 -9.36 -42.75 5.79
C ASN A 478 -7.89 -42.48 5.43
N HIS A 479 -7.01 -43.47 5.63
CA HIS A 479 -5.60 -43.38 5.20
C HIS A 479 -4.78 -42.29 5.90
N TRP A 480 -4.95 -42.13 7.21
CA TRP A 480 -4.11 -41.24 8.01
C TRP A 480 -2.77 -41.91 8.32
N THR A 481 -1.66 -41.22 8.07
CA THR A 481 -0.29 -41.68 8.34
C THR A 481 0.41 -40.71 9.29
N ILE A 482 0.70 -41.15 10.51
CA ILE A 482 1.36 -40.31 11.52
C ILE A 482 2.75 -40.89 11.77
N VAL A 483 3.82 -40.15 11.44
CA VAL A 483 5.21 -40.66 11.53
C VAL A 483 6.14 -39.63 12.16
N GLY A 484 6.87 -40.04 13.19
CA GLY A 484 7.94 -39.23 13.79
C GLY A 484 7.44 -37.95 14.47
N CYS A 485 6.23 -37.98 15.03
CA CYS A 485 5.67 -36.87 15.79
C CYS A 485 5.98 -37.01 17.28
N ASP A 486 6.17 -35.88 17.96
CA ASP A 486 6.23 -35.76 19.41
C ASP A 486 4.91 -35.16 19.89
N VAL A 487 4.18 -35.94 20.69
CA VAL A 487 2.79 -35.64 21.02
C VAL A 487 2.58 -35.67 22.54
N TYR A 488 2.23 -34.52 23.11
CA TYR A 488 2.00 -34.32 24.54
C TYR A 488 0.58 -33.77 24.75
N GLY A 489 -0.35 -34.64 25.14
CA GLY A 489 -1.72 -34.25 25.46
C GLY A 489 -1.94 -34.17 26.98
N ASN A 490 -2.80 -33.26 27.43
CA ASN A 490 -3.24 -33.19 28.82
C ASN A 490 -4.31 -34.24 29.16
N THR A 491 -4.77 -35.00 28.16
CA THR A 491 -5.85 -35.99 28.31
C THR A 491 -5.38 -37.40 28.03
N THR A 492 -6.13 -38.37 28.56
CA THR A 492 -5.85 -39.81 28.47
C THR A 492 -5.89 -40.40 27.05
N ASN A 493 -6.27 -39.61 26.03
CA ASN A 493 -6.41 -40.07 24.64
C ASN A 493 -5.49 -39.26 23.73
N SER A 494 -4.27 -39.75 23.49
CA SER A 494 -3.30 -39.05 22.65
C SER A 494 -3.65 -39.05 21.16
N PHE A 495 -4.45 -40.03 20.70
CA PHE A 495 -4.92 -40.11 19.32
C PHE A 495 -6.34 -40.67 19.26
N LYS A 496 -7.16 -40.08 18.39
CA LYS A 496 -8.46 -40.65 18.00
C LYS A 496 -8.59 -40.61 16.48
N LEU A 497 -8.44 -41.76 15.83
CA LEU A 497 -8.56 -41.88 14.38
C LEU A 497 -9.74 -42.80 14.05
N THR A 498 -10.78 -42.24 13.44
CA THR A 498 -11.85 -43.03 12.82
C THR A 498 -11.50 -43.36 11.37
N GLY A 499 -12.31 -44.19 10.71
CA GLY A 499 -12.06 -44.63 9.33
C GLY A 499 -11.23 -45.91 9.23
N SER A 500 -10.88 -46.30 8.01
CA SER A 500 -10.08 -47.47 7.70
C SER A 500 -8.66 -47.11 7.25
N ASN A 501 -7.74 -48.08 7.34
CA ASN A 501 -6.38 -47.99 6.82
C ASN A 501 -5.51 -46.88 7.44
N ASN A 502 -5.75 -46.54 8.71
CA ASN A 502 -4.89 -45.60 9.43
C ASN A 502 -3.64 -46.30 9.96
N PHE A 503 -2.48 -45.65 9.80
CA PHE A 503 -1.17 -46.09 10.27
C PHE A 503 -0.57 -45.07 11.23
N THR A 504 0.04 -45.53 12.32
CA THR A 504 0.65 -44.64 13.30
C THR A 504 1.97 -45.19 13.84
N GLN A 505 3.01 -44.38 13.75
CA GLN A 505 4.36 -44.59 14.27
C GLN A 505 4.88 -43.26 14.87
N ALA A 506 4.51 -42.96 16.11
CA ALA A 506 5.01 -41.76 16.80
C ALA A 506 6.29 -42.07 17.61
N ASN A 507 7.16 -41.07 17.77
CA ASN A 507 8.43 -41.23 18.49
C ASN A 507 8.22 -41.17 20.01
N ASN A 508 7.51 -40.15 20.49
CA ASN A 508 7.20 -39.96 21.89
C ASN A 508 5.70 -39.68 22.04
N ILE A 509 5.02 -40.53 22.83
CA ILE A 509 3.62 -40.36 23.20
C ILE A 509 3.56 -40.34 24.71
N GLU A 510 3.42 -39.16 25.29
CA GLU A 510 3.17 -39.01 26.72
C GLU A 510 1.69 -38.65 26.94
N GLY A 511 1.05 -39.33 27.89
CA GLY A 511 -0.27 -38.95 28.40
C GLY A 511 -1.48 -39.79 27.98
N GLY A 512 -1.37 -40.80 27.10
CA GLY A 512 -2.57 -41.54 26.71
C GLY A 512 -2.36 -42.74 25.78
N GLY A 513 -3.33 -43.66 25.81
CA GLY A 513 -3.38 -44.82 24.93
C GLY A 513 -3.95 -44.48 23.54
N PHE A 514 -3.71 -45.36 22.56
CA PHE A 514 -4.34 -45.25 21.25
C PHE A 514 -5.80 -45.71 21.31
N HIS A 515 -6.72 -44.91 20.76
CA HIS A 515 -8.10 -45.33 20.56
C HIS A 515 -8.43 -45.40 19.06
N PHE A 516 -8.77 -46.61 18.59
CA PHE A 516 -9.15 -46.89 17.21
C PHE A 516 -10.56 -47.50 17.15
N ASP A 517 -11.44 -46.95 16.31
CA ASP A 517 -12.86 -47.36 16.24
C ASP A 517 -13.11 -48.57 15.32
N ARG A 518 -12.14 -49.04 14.50
CA ARG A 518 -12.31 -50.21 13.58
C ARG A 518 -11.07 -51.12 13.49
N ALA A 519 -11.23 -52.33 12.97
CA ALA A 519 -10.33 -53.49 13.21
C ALA A 519 -9.10 -53.66 12.27
N GLU A 520 -8.76 -52.70 11.40
CA GLU A 520 -7.64 -52.82 10.44
C GLU A 520 -6.53 -51.79 10.71
N HIS A 521 -5.92 -51.84 11.89
CA HIS A 521 -4.81 -50.95 12.26
C HIS A 521 -3.53 -51.71 12.55
N GLN A 522 -2.44 -51.30 11.90
CA GLN A 522 -1.09 -51.71 12.29
C GLN A 522 -0.52 -50.64 13.21
N THR A 523 -0.24 -51.04 14.45
CA THR A 523 0.54 -50.22 15.39
C THR A 523 1.90 -50.87 15.58
N SER A 524 2.96 -50.09 15.47
CA SER A 524 4.30 -50.50 15.90
C SER A 524 4.77 -49.48 16.92
N SER A 525 4.62 -49.77 18.21
CA SER A 525 5.28 -49.00 19.25
C SER A 525 6.74 -49.46 19.33
N TYR A 526 7.68 -48.55 19.08
CA TYR A 526 9.05 -48.74 19.58
C TYR A 526 9.03 -48.36 21.06
N ALA A 527 9.31 -49.33 21.93
CA ALA A 527 9.38 -49.09 23.36
C ALA A 527 10.55 -48.15 23.69
N ASP A 528 10.24 -47.07 24.41
CA ASP A 528 11.10 -46.20 25.22
C ASP A 528 12.60 -46.21 24.90
N ILE A 529 13.01 -45.33 23.98
CA ILE A 529 14.35 -44.75 24.03
C ILE A 529 14.15 -43.27 24.27
N LYS A 530 14.16 -42.83 25.54
CA LYS A 530 14.16 -41.41 25.91
C LYS A 530 15.30 -40.71 25.17
N PRO A 531 15.03 -39.83 24.19
CA PRO A 531 16.06 -38.96 23.65
C PRO A 531 16.44 -37.96 24.75
N PRO A 532 17.69 -37.48 24.81
CA PRO A 532 18.03 -36.37 25.69
C PRO A 532 17.17 -35.15 25.32
N ILE A 533 16.48 -34.61 26.32
CA ILE A 533 15.70 -33.37 26.22
C ILE A 533 16.61 -32.28 25.61
N PRO A 534 16.26 -31.69 24.45
CA PRO A 534 16.99 -30.53 23.94
C PRO A 534 16.76 -29.38 24.92
N ARG A 535 17.83 -28.89 25.56
CA ARG A 535 17.78 -27.58 26.23
C ARG A 535 17.60 -26.54 25.13
N PHE A 536 16.45 -25.84 25.16
CA PHE A 536 16.20 -24.69 24.32
C PHE A 536 17.28 -23.62 24.55
N PHE A 537 17.68 -22.99 23.45
CA PHE A 537 18.64 -21.89 23.39
C PHE A 537 18.23 -20.77 24.36
N GLU A 538 19.06 -20.52 25.37
CA GLU A 538 19.22 -19.16 25.90
C GLU A 538 19.92 -18.33 24.82
N ASN A 539 19.42 -17.11 24.64
CA ASN A 539 19.99 -16.11 23.76
C ASN A 539 21.47 -15.88 24.06
N ASP A 540 22.32 -15.97 23.05
CA ASP A 540 23.62 -15.30 23.01
C ASP A 540 23.71 -14.51 21.70
N GLU A 541 23.73 -13.18 21.86
CA GLU A 541 24.07 -12.06 20.96
C GLU A 541 23.44 -11.95 19.56
#